data_AF-A0A171DJD4-F1
#
_entry.id   AF-A0A171DJD4-F1
#
_cell.length_a   1.000
_cell.length_b   1.000
_cell.length_c   1.000
_cell.angle_alpha   90.00
_cell.angle_beta   90.00
_cell.angle_gamma   90.00
#
_symmetry.space_group_name_H-M   'P 1'
#
loop_
_entity.id
_entity.type
_entity.pdbx_description
1 polymer ?
#
loop_
_entity_poly.entity_id
_entity_poly.type
_entity_poly.pdbx_seq_one_letter_code
_entity_poly.pdbx_strand_id
1 'polypeptide(L)'
;MSIDEPRQRSEQPPPSRRRGTLAATRSGHQENERSFFCRICQRSERGIWVPAGWYLLERAPGGRGRHLRLGLYCSVTCLIQAGQMLEEGAAAHAQRMSLPSEEDRRRERQRVIDVAQTLLSDGMSIRQAADSLKVPTFTLRTWLREAGIRIEVATGEREAARIAVATTAVSAGERLTVEHHPISVLNEQGQQGRISPLEWQVTSTGPSHAPAFTATVSTRIITSDRSVSATGTGASKAAARAAAAAALLSELTAS
;
A
#
# COMPACT_ATOMS: atom_id res chain seq x y z
N MET A 1 -69.28 -13.22 -1.81
CA MET A 1 -68.64 -14.13 -2.78
C MET A 1 -67.68 -13.29 -3.60
N SER A 2 -66.40 -13.33 -3.22
CA SER A 2 -65.27 -13.86 -4.04
C SER A 2 -64.78 -12.81 -5.05
N ILE A 3 -63.72 -12.05 -4.74
CA ILE A 3 -62.28 -12.42 -4.86
C ILE A 3 -61.95 -12.82 -6.32
N ASP A 4 -61.23 -11.99 -7.07
CA ASP A 4 -59.75 -12.07 -7.16
C ASP A 4 -59.19 -11.06 -8.18
N GLU A 5 -58.08 -10.43 -7.80
CA GLU A 5 -57.29 -9.47 -8.57
C GLU A 5 -55.96 -10.16 -8.92
N PRO A 6 -55.56 -10.32 -10.19
CA PRO A 6 -54.30 -10.99 -10.48
C PRO A 6 -53.11 -10.02 -10.40
N ARG A 7 -52.28 -10.33 -9.40
CA ARG A 7 -50.92 -9.85 -9.11
C ARG A 7 -50.00 -9.77 -10.34
N GLN A 8 -49.28 -8.66 -10.41
CA GLN A 8 -48.12 -8.43 -11.28
C GLN A 8 -47.03 -9.50 -11.06
N ARG A 9 -46.59 -10.11 -12.17
CA ARG A 9 -45.40 -10.99 -12.23
C ARG A 9 -44.14 -10.14 -12.07
N SER A 10 -43.40 -10.39 -11.00
CA SER A 10 -42.01 -9.98 -10.83
C SER A 10 -41.11 -10.77 -11.78
N GLU A 11 -40.45 -10.08 -12.71
CA GLU A 11 -39.36 -10.63 -13.53
C GLU A 11 -38.12 -10.90 -12.64
N GLN A 12 -37.81 -12.18 -12.43
CA GLN A 12 -36.54 -12.62 -11.83
C GLN A 12 -35.48 -12.73 -12.93
N PRO A 13 -34.26 -12.16 -12.75
CA PRO A 13 -33.14 -12.46 -13.64
C PRO A 13 -32.61 -13.89 -13.42
N PRO A 14 -32.05 -14.55 -14.45
CA PRO A 14 -31.72 -15.97 -14.41
C PRO A 14 -30.51 -16.30 -13.52
N PRO A 15 -30.46 -17.51 -12.93
CA PRO A 15 -29.34 -17.96 -12.12
C PRO A 15 -28.11 -18.24 -12.99
N SER A 16 -27.00 -17.53 -12.73
CA SER A 16 -25.72 -17.83 -13.34
C SER A 16 -25.21 -19.20 -12.86
N ARG A 17 -25.12 -20.14 -13.80
CA ARG A 17 -24.52 -21.47 -13.61
C ARG A 17 -22.99 -21.40 -13.72
N ARG A 18 -22.33 -22.23 -12.89
CA ARG A 18 -20.90 -22.63 -12.83
C ARG A 18 -20.05 -21.68 -11.96
N ARG A 19 -19.37 -22.14 -10.91
CA ARG A 19 -18.54 -23.34 -10.80
C ARG A 19 -18.36 -23.70 -9.32
N GLY A 20 -18.69 -24.94 -8.94
CA GLY A 20 -18.41 -25.48 -7.61
C GLY A 20 -18.27 -26.99 -7.70
N THR A 21 -17.04 -27.48 -7.53
CA THR A 21 -16.80 -28.84 -7.08
C THR A 21 -15.62 -28.83 -6.12
N LEU A 22 -15.84 -29.51 -5.00
CA LEU A 22 -14.92 -29.85 -3.90
C LEU A 22 -14.77 -28.80 -2.80
N ALA A 23 -15.59 -28.93 -1.75
CA ALA A 23 -15.06 -29.31 -0.43
C ALA A 23 -16.20 -29.71 0.52
N ALA A 24 -16.15 -30.98 0.94
CA ALA A 24 -16.55 -31.55 2.22
C ALA A 24 -17.84 -31.03 2.90
N THR A 25 -18.83 -31.93 2.89
CA THR A 25 -19.79 -32.13 3.97
C THR A 25 -19.16 -31.95 5.36
N ARG A 26 -19.54 -30.87 6.05
CA ARG A 26 -19.51 -30.82 7.52
C ARG A 26 -20.95 -30.72 8.02
N SER A 27 -21.25 -31.66 8.89
CA SER A 27 -22.50 -31.92 9.58
C SER A 27 -23.01 -30.70 10.35
N GLY A 28 -24.31 -30.39 10.19
CA GLY A 28 -25.18 -30.14 11.34
C GLY A 28 -25.03 -28.85 12.15
N HIS A 29 -24.56 -27.74 11.58
CA HIS A 29 -25.00 -26.45 12.12
C HIS A 29 -26.34 -26.12 11.48
N GLN A 30 -27.41 -26.01 12.28
CA GLN A 30 -28.54 -25.17 11.90
C GLN A 30 -27.92 -23.83 11.49
N GLU A 31 -27.92 -23.55 10.20
CA GLU A 31 -27.45 -22.28 9.66
C GLU A 31 -28.47 -21.25 10.14
N ASN A 32 -28.26 -20.76 11.38
CA ASN A 32 -29.16 -19.85 12.03
C ASN A 32 -29.23 -18.58 11.19
N GLU A 33 -30.39 -18.36 10.61
CA GLU A 33 -30.70 -17.16 9.86
C GLU A 33 -30.42 -15.94 10.74
N ARG A 34 -29.57 -15.03 10.24
CA ARG A 34 -29.19 -13.80 10.92
C ARG A 34 -29.90 -12.64 10.25
N SER A 35 -30.32 -11.66 11.04
CA SER A 35 -30.75 -10.37 10.52
C SER A 35 -29.54 -9.45 10.34
N PHE A 36 -29.35 -8.95 9.12
CA PHE A 36 -28.40 -7.91 8.77
C PHE A 36 -29.12 -6.57 8.70
N PHE A 37 -28.56 -5.56 9.35
CA PHE A 37 -29.18 -4.25 9.48
C PHE A 37 -28.22 -3.16 9.01
N CYS A 38 -28.68 -2.33 8.08
CA CYS A 38 -27.94 -1.16 7.61
C CYS A 38 -28.01 -0.06 8.66
N ARG A 39 -26.87 0.41 9.15
CA ARG A 39 -26.83 1.43 10.23
C ARG A 39 -27.37 2.80 9.80
N ILE A 40 -27.41 3.08 8.50
CA ILE A 40 -27.83 4.37 7.93
C ILE A 40 -29.30 4.36 7.54
N CYS A 41 -29.67 3.58 6.52
CA CYS A 41 -31.04 3.57 5.99
C CYS A 41 -31.99 2.60 6.69
N GLN A 42 -31.50 1.89 7.72
CA GLN A 42 -32.27 0.91 8.51
C GLN A 42 -32.83 -0.28 7.72
N ARG A 43 -32.43 -0.45 6.45
CA ARG A 43 -32.77 -1.62 5.65
C ARG A 43 -32.31 -2.88 6.39
N SER A 44 -33.20 -3.85 6.47
CA SER A 44 -32.94 -5.15 7.09
C SER A 44 -33.08 -6.27 6.08
N GLU A 45 -32.16 -7.21 6.08
CA GLU A 45 -32.24 -8.46 5.32
C GLU A 45 -31.97 -9.64 6.23
N ARG A 46 -32.55 -10.79 5.92
CA ARG A 46 -32.32 -12.03 6.66
C ARG A 46 -31.62 -13.03 5.77
N GLY A 47 -30.68 -13.76 6.34
CA GLY A 47 -29.94 -14.77 5.63
C GLY A 47 -28.87 -15.39 6.50
N ILE A 48 -28.25 -16.44 5.98
CA ILE A 48 -27.17 -17.14 6.66
C ILE A 48 -25.86 -16.34 6.55
N TRP A 49 -25.69 -15.65 5.41
CA TRP A 49 -24.51 -14.86 5.07
C TRP A 49 -24.87 -13.40 4.85
N VAL A 50 -23.88 -12.51 5.00
CA VAL A 50 -24.03 -11.08 4.68
C VAL A 50 -24.48 -10.98 3.22
N PRO A 51 -25.57 -10.23 2.91
CA PRO A 51 -26.08 -10.20 1.56
C PRO A 51 -25.08 -9.58 0.57
N ALA A 52 -25.14 -10.00 -0.68
CA ALA A 52 -24.27 -9.47 -1.73
C ALA A 52 -24.48 -7.96 -1.90
N GLY A 53 -23.38 -7.22 -2.10
CA GLY A 53 -23.41 -5.76 -2.23
C GLY A 53 -23.47 -4.99 -0.91
N TRP A 54 -23.48 -5.69 0.24
CA TRP A 54 -23.34 -5.05 1.55
C TRP A 54 -21.87 -4.89 1.95
N TYR A 55 -21.60 -3.85 2.71
CA TYR A 55 -20.28 -3.45 3.19
C TYR A 55 -20.19 -3.60 4.71
N LEU A 56 -19.08 -4.18 5.17
CA LEU A 56 -18.75 -4.34 6.58
C LEU A 56 -17.60 -3.40 6.93
N LEU A 57 -17.81 -2.58 7.97
CA LEU A 57 -16.78 -1.71 8.51
C LEU A 57 -16.29 -2.25 9.84
N GLU A 58 -14.99 -2.48 9.93
CA GLU A 58 -14.31 -2.94 11.14
C GLU A 58 -13.13 -2.03 11.47
N ARG A 59 -12.90 -1.82 12.76
CA ARG A 59 -11.70 -1.18 13.28
C ARG A 59 -10.76 -2.26 13.79
N ALA A 60 -9.54 -2.29 13.27
CA ALA A 60 -8.47 -3.07 13.89
C ALA A 60 -7.95 -2.31 15.13
N PRO A 61 -8.15 -2.80 16.36
CA PRO A 61 -7.41 -2.30 17.51
C PRO A 61 -5.98 -2.85 17.34
N GLY A 62 -5.01 -2.01 17.01
CA GLY A 62 -3.64 -2.45 16.70
C GLY A 62 -3.11 -3.52 17.68
N GLY A 63 -2.54 -4.61 17.15
CA GLY A 63 -2.09 -5.78 17.92
C GLY A 63 -2.75 -7.10 17.48
N ARG A 64 -2.72 -8.13 18.34
CA ARG A 64 -3.37 -9.45 18.11
C ARG A 64 -4.85 -9.48 18.53
N GLY A 65 -5.49 -8.31 18.61
CA GLY A 65 -6.89 -8.18 19.05
C GLY A 65 -7.88 -8.63 17.98
N ARG A 66 -9.10 -8.96 18.41
CA ARG A 66 -10.23 -9.17 17.48
C ARG A 66 -10.63 -7.82 16.88
N HIS A 67 -10.96 -7.82 15.60
CA HIS A 67 -11.52 -6.64 14.95
C HIS A 67 -12.81 -6.19 15.63
N LEU A 68 -12.96 -4.88 15.82
CA LEU A 68 -14.16 -4.27 16.37
C LEU A 68 -15.09 -3.91 15.22
N ARG A 69 -16.19 -4.63 15.08
CA ARG A 69 -17.20 -4.34 14.06
C ARG A 69 -17.91 -3.03 14.38
N LEU A 70 -17.79 -2.05 13.48
CA LEU A 70 -18.41 -0.73 13.59
C LEU A 70 -19.80 -0.68 12.96
N GLY A 71 -20.04 -1.40 11.87
CA GLY A 71 -21.35 -1.40 11.22
C GLY A 71 -21.44 -2.23 9.93
N LEU A 72 -22.68 -2.45 9.47
CA LEU A 72 -23.01 -2.97 8.15
C LEU A 72 -23.78 -1.91 7.36
N TYR A 73 -23.56 -1.88 6.04
CA TYR A 73 -24.15 -0.91 5.13
C TYR A 73 -24.62 -1.59 3.85
N CYS A 74 -25.86 -1.35 3.43
CA CYS A 74 -26.44 -2.03 2.26
C CYS A 74 -25.97 -1.49 0.90
N SER A 75 -25.18 -0.42 0.88
CA SER A 75 -24.65 0.19 -0.35
C SER A 75 -23.42 1.05 -0.04
N VAL A 76 -22.64 1.38 -1.08
CA VAL A 76 -21.50 2.31 -0.99
C VAL A 76 -21.95 3.68 -0.48
N THR A 77 -23.11 4.17 -0.92
CA THR A 77 -23.66 5.46 -0.47
C THR A 77 -23.88 5.48 1.05
N CYS A 78 -24.44 4.40 1.61
CA CYS A 78 -24.59 4.27 3.05
C CYS A 78 -23.23 4.18 3.78
N LEU A 79 -22.23 3.52 3.18
CA LEU A 79 -20.89 3.47 3.74
C LEU A 79 -20.22 4.86 3.77
N ILE A 80 -20.33 5.64 2.69
CA ILE A 80 -19.78 6.99 2.61
C ILE A 80 -20.45 7.92 3.64
N GLN A 81 -21.78 7.87 3.74
CA GLN A 81 -22.51 8.66 4.74
C GLN A 81 -22.13 8.28 6.17
N ALA A 82 -21.85 7.00 6.42
CA ALA A 82 -21.33 6.57 7.71
C ALA A 82 -19.93 7.13 8.00
N GLY A 83 -19.11 7.38 6.97
CA GLY A 83 -17.83 8.09 7.09
C GLY A 83 -17.98 9.45 7.75
N GLN A 84 -18.94 10.27 7.29
CA GLN A 84 -19.22 11.59 7.86
C GLN A 84 -19.62 11.50 9.35
N MET A 85 -20.51 10.56 9.69
CA MET A 85 -20.91 10.35 11.10
C MET A 85 -19.74 9.91 11.99
N LEU A 86 -18.80 9.13 11.45
CA LEU A 86 -17.61 8.71 12.18
C LEU A 86 -16.63 9.86 12.38
N GLU A 87 -16.48 10.73 11.38
CA GLU A 87 -15.68 11.96 11.48
C GLU A 87 -16.25 12.91 12.54
N GLU A 88 -17.55 13.15 12.52
CA GLU A 88 -18.25 13.94 13.53
C GLU A 88 -18.10 13.34 14.93
N GLY A 89 -18.29 12.02 15.05
CA GLY A 89 -18.10 11.29 16.31
C GLY A 89 -16.66 11.38 16.83
N ALA A 90 -15.68 11.30 15.93
CA ALA A 90 -14.26 11.46 16.27
C ALA A 90 -13.95 12.89 16.74
N ALA A 91 -14.48 13.91 16.06
CA ALA A 91 -14.34 15.31 16.46
C ALA A 91 -14.97 15.58 17.84
N ALA A 92 -16.19 15.11 18.07
CA ALA A 92 -16.86 15.24 19.36
C ALA A 92 -16.11 14.50 20.48
N HIS A 93 -15.55 13.32 20.18
CA HIS A 93 -14.71 12.59 21.14
C HIS A 93 -13.41 13.35 21.45
N ALA A 94 -12.75 13.90 20.43
CA ALA A 94 -11.55 14.71 20.60
C ALA A 94 -11.82 15.94 21.48
N GLN A 95 -12.94 16.63 21.26
CA GLN A 95 -13.37 17.75 22.12
C GLN A 95 -13.56 17.33 23.58
N ARG A 96 -14.27 16.22 23.83
CA ARG A 96 -14.48 15.69 25.20
C ARG A 96 -13.18 15.30 25.89
N MET A 97 -12.22 14.76 25.14
CA MET A 97 -10.92 14.33 25.66
C MET A 97 -9.88 15.45 25.64
N SER A 98 -10.26 16.67 25.24
CA SER A 98 -9.35 17.81 25.04
C SER A 98 -8.14 17.46 24.18
N LEU A 99 -8.33 16.60 23.17
CA LEU A 99 -7.29 16.24 22.22
C LEU A 99 -7.07 17.41 21.24
N PRO A 100 -5.83 17.61 20.76
CA PRO A 100 -5.54 18.62 19.75
C PRO A 100 -6.42 18.42 18.52
N SER A 101 -7.07 19.49 18.07
CA SER A 101 -7.86 19.48 16.83
C SER A 101 -6.97 19.21 15.62
N GLU A 102 -7.57 18.86 14.48
CA GLU A 102 -6.81 18.72 13.23
C GLU A 102 -6.12 20.03 12.82
N GLU A 103 -6.71 21.18 13.13
CA GLU A 103 -6.07 22.49 12.91
C GLU A 103 -4.87 22.69 13.84
N ASP A 104 -4.97 22.30 15.11
CA ASP A 104 -3.84 22.35 16.04
C ASP A 104 -2.70 21.45 15.60
N ARG A 105 -3.01 20.23 15.15
CA ARG A 105 -2.02 19.29 14.61
C ARG A 105 -1.36 19.87 13.35
N ARG A 106 -2.14 20.52 12.47
CA ARG A 106 -1.61 21.17 11.28
C ARG A 106 -0.69 22.34 11.63
N ARG A 107 -1.09 23.19 12.59
CA ARG A 107 -0.27 24.31 13.09
C ARG A 107 1.02 23.81 13.72
N GLU A 108 0.95 22.78 14.56
CA GLU A 108 2.12 22.19 15.20
C GLU A 108 3.05 21.55 14.18
N ARG A 109 2.51 20.81 13.21
CA ARG A 109 3.28 20.29 12.08
C ARG A 109 4.00 21.41 11.32
N GLN A 110 3.31 22.53 11.05
CA GLN A 110 3.94 23.66 10.36
C GLN A 110 5.09 24.26 11.18
N ARG A 111 4.91 24.45 12.50
CA ARG A 111 5.99 24.92 13.39
C ARG A 111 7.19 23.98 13.35
N VAL A 112 6.96 22.67 13.37
CA VAL A 112 8.04 21.69 13.26
C VAL A 112 8.78 21.81 11.93
N ILE A 113 8.07 22.03 10.83
CA ILE A 113 8.67 22.24 9.50
C ILE A 113 9.52 23.51 9.49
N ASP A 114 9.01 24.61 10.04
CA ASP A 114 9.71 25.90 10.06
C ASP A 114 11.02 25.79 10.88
N VAL A 115 10.96 25.18 12.07
CA VAL A 115 12.15 24.95 12.91
C VAL A 115 13.12 23.98 12.24
N ALA A 116 12.62 22.91 11.62
CA ALA A 116 13.47 21.97 10.88
C ALA A 116 14.21 22.66 9.74
N GLN A 117 13.56 23.58 9.02
CA GLN A 117 14.19 24.34 7.94
C GLN A 117 15.33 25.22 8.45
N THR A 118 15.17 25.86 9.61
CA THR A 118 16.24 26.61 10.28
C THR A 118 17.41 25.69 10.63
N LEU A 119 17.15 24.55 11.29
CA LEU A 119 18.19 23.59 11.68
C LEU A 119 18.97 23.03 10.48
N LEU A 120 18.29 22.76 9.37
CA LEU A 120 18.93 22.30 8.14
C LEU A 120 19.79 23.39 7.50
N SER A 121 19.35 24.66 7.58
CA SER A 121 20.09 25.81 7.08
C SER A 121 21.34 26.09 7.92
N ASP A 122 21.30 25.78 9.21
CA ASP A 122 22.45 25.80 10.13
C ASP A 122 23.42 24.62 9.92
N GLY A 123 23.16 23.77 8.92
CA GLY A 123 24.04 22.67 8.51
C GLY A 123 23.81 21.35 9.23
N MET A 124 22.75 21.21 10.04
CA MET A 124 22.40 19.91 10.63
C MET A 124 21.93 18.93 9.57
N SER A 125 22.21 17.65 9.79
CA SER A 125 21.59 16.58 9.00
C SER A 125 20.12 16.40 9.38
N ILE A 126 19.31 15.86 8.44
CA ILE A 126 17.89 15.55 8.68
C ILE A 126 17.71 14.65 9.92
N ARG A 127 18.63 13.71 10.14
CA ARG A 127 18.57 12.80 11.28
C ARG A 127 18.73 13.55 12.60
N GLN A 128 19.73 14.43 12.69
CA GLN A 128 19.95 15.26 13.88
C GLN A 128 18.79 16.22 14.13
N ALA A 129 18.25 16.85 13.08
CA ALA A 129 17.06 17.70 13.19
C ALA A 129 15.83 16.90 13.68
N ALA A 130 15.62 15.69 13.15
CA ALA A 130 14.54 14.80 13.57
C ALA A 130 14.66 14.39 15.05
N ASP A 131 15.87 14.04 15.48
CA ASP A 131 16.15 13.66 16.87
C ASP A 131 15.93 14.85 17.83
N SER A 132 16.36 16.06 17.44
CA SER A 132 16.14 17.30 18.20
C SER A 132 14.65 17.63 18.34
N LEU A 133 13.88 17.47 17.25
CA LEU A 133 12.45 17.73 17.20
C LEU A 133 11.61 16.59 17.78
N LYS A 134 12.23 15.46 18.18
CA LYS A 134 11.56 14.23 18.65
C LYS A 134 10.51 13.70 17.67
N VAL A 135 10.76 13.86 16.37
CA VAL A 135 9.90 13.35 15.29
C VAL A 135 10.64 12.22 14.56
N PRO A 136 9.98 11.10 14.22
CA PRO A 136 10.64 10.06 13.43
C PRO A 136 11.20 10.61 12.13
N THR A 137 12.44 10.23 11.77
CA THR A 137 13.15 10.77 10.60
C THR A 137 12.36 10.61 9.29
N PHE A 138 11.64 9.49 9.13
CA PHE A 138 10.78 9.28 7.96
C PHE A 138 9.63 10.28 7.90
N THR A 139 8.96 10.51 9.04
CA THR A 139 7.86 11.47 9.16
C THR A 139 8.32 12.88 8.81
N LEU A 140 9.47 13.31 9.34
CA LEU A 140 10.03 14.62 9.04
C LEU A 140 10.37 14.77 7.55
N ARG A 141 10.95 13.74 6.92
CA ARG A 141 11.24 13.75 5.47
C ARG A 141 9.98 13.90 4.64
N THR A 142 8.91 13.19 5.00
CA THR A 142 7.62 13.29 4.32
C THR A 142 7.06 14.71 4.45
N TRP A 143 7.07 15.27 5.66
CA TRP A 143 6.56 16.62 5.92
C TRP A 143 7.32 17.71 5.16
N LEU A 144 8.66 17.64 5.14
CA LEU A 144 9.50 18.58 4.40
C LEU A 144 9.29 18.47 2.89
N ARG A 145 9.13 17.25 2.36
CA ARG A 145 8.84 17.02 0.95
C ARG A 145 7.48 17.59 0.55
N GLU A 146 6.45 17.35 1.35
CA GLU A 146 5.11 17.91 1.14
C GLU A 146 5.11 19.44 1.20
N ALA A 147 6.01 20.05 2.00
CA ALA A 147 6.21 21.49 2.05
C ALA A 147 7.09 22.05 0.89
N GLY A 148 7.56 21.19 -0.02
CA GLY A 148 8.37 21.60 -1.16
C GLY A 148 9.85 21.91 -0.85
N ILE A 149 10.31 21.62 0.37
CA ILE A 149 11.71 21.84 0.78
C ILE A 149 12.57 20.72 0.19
N ARG A 150 13.39 21.08 -0.81
CA ARG A 150 14.35 20.15 -1.42
C ARG A 150 15.50 19.93 -0.46
N ILE A 151 15.51 18.75 0.16
CA ILE A 151 16.62 18.33 0.98
C ILE A 151 17.67 17.74 0.06
N GLU A 152 18.65 18.55 -0.32
CA GLU A 152 19.90 18.04 -0.87
C GLU A 152 20.50 17.17 0.23
N VAL A 153 20.61 15.88 -0.04
CA VAL A 153 21.30 14.97 0.86
C VAL A 153 22.75 15.44 0.87
N ALA A 154 23.11 16.23 1.86
CA ALA A 154 24.49 16.47 2.22
C ALA A 154 25.05 15.13 2.71
N THR A 155 25.36 14.24 1.77
CA THR A 155 26.45 13.29 1.92
C THR A 155 27.65 14.12 2.37
N GLY A 156 28.29 13.72 3.47
CA GLY A 156 29.32 14.48 4.18
C GLY A 156 30.60 14.70 3.37
N GLU A 157 30.51 15.44 2.27
CA GLU A 157 31.61 15.76 1.37
C GLU A 157 32.38 17.01 1.81
N ARG A 158 31.85 17.80 2.76
CA ARG A 158 32.54 19.00 3.27
C ARG A 158 33.57 18.74 4.36
N GLU A 159 33.50 17.61 5.08
CA GLU A 159 34.53 17.20 6.05
C GLU A 159 35.66 16.38 5.38
N ALA A 160 35.33 15.62 4.32
CA ALA A 160 36.28 14.76 3.59
C ALA A 160 37.20 15.53 2.61
N ALA A 161 36.79 16.73 2.16
CA ALA A 161 37.54 17.53 1.19
C ALA A 161 38.87 18.10 1.71
N ARG A 162 39.15 18.04 3.02
CA ARG A 162 40.47 18.42 3.59
C ARG A 162 41.45 17.25 3.72
N ILE A 163 40.99 16.00 3.58
CA ILE A 163 41.83 14.81 3.77
C ILE A 163 42.12 14.09 2.43
N ALA A 164 41.36 14.37 1.36
CA ALA A 164 41.40 13.64 0.09
C ALA A 164 42.25 14.28 -1.04
N VAL A 165 43.25 15.12 -0.73
CA VAL A 165 44.19 15.63 -1.78
C VAL A 165 45.34 14.64 -2.06
N ALA A 166 45.44 13.54 -1.31
CA ALA A 166 46.57 12.64 -1.44
C ALA A 166 46.16 11.17 -1.39
N THR A 167 45.31 10.70 -2.31
CA THR A 167 45.53 9.39 -2.97
C THR A 167 44.49 9.10 -4.06
N THR A 168 45.04 8.81 -5.24
CA THR A 168 44.49 7.87 -6.25
C THR A 168 43.15 8.22 -6.92
N ALA A 169 43.30 8.84 -8.08
CA ALA A 169 42.55 8.45 -9.27
C ALA A 169 42.58 6.92 -9.44
N VAL A 170 41.41 6.31 -9.62
CA VAL A 170 41.08 5.24 -10.58
C VAL A 170 39.61 4.86 -10.37
N SER A 171 38.91 4.69 -11.48
CA SER A 171 37.54 4.17 -11.65
C SER A 171 36.39 5.17 -11.54
N ALA A 172 36.10 5.74 -12.71
CA ALA A 172 34.79 6.21 -13.11
C ALA A 172 33.72 5.15 -12.84
N GLY A 173 32.60 5.58 -12.26
CA GLY A 173 31.41 4.78 -12.03
C GLY A 173 30.21 5.70 -11.84
N GLU A 174 29.59 6.03 -12.96
CA GLU A 174 28.18 6.38 -13.17
C GLU A 174 27.43 7.06 -12.00
N ARG A 175 27.24 8.38 -12.14
CA ARG A 175 26.17 9.11 -11.44
C ARG A 175 24.82 8.65 -12.00
N LEU A 176 24.10 7.81 -11.28
CA LEU A 176 22.70 7.52 -11.60
C LEU A 176 21.82 8.64 -11.06
N THR A 177 21.22 9.33 -12.02
CA THR A 177 20.05 10.20 -11.94
C THR A 177 18.92 9.56 -11.14
N VAL A 178 17.93 10.38 -10.75
CA VAL A 178 16.71 9.94 -10.06
C VAL A 178 15.94 8.98 -10.97
N GLU A 179 16.35 7.71 -11.00
CA GLU A 179 15.78 6.68 -11.85
C GLU A 179 14.80 5.85 -11.04
N HIS A 180 13.60 5.71 -11.58
CA HIS A 180 12.53 4.91 -11.01
C HIS A 180 13.05 3.49 -10.72
N HIS A 181 12.80 2.99 -9.52
CA HIS A 181 13.23 1.66 -9.09
C HIS A 181 12.81 0.61 -10.14
N PRO A 182 13.71 -0.27 -10.63
CA PRO A 182 13.48 -1.08 -11.83
C PRO A 182 12.26 -2.01 -11.74
N ILE A 183 11.97 -2.52 -10.54
CA ILE A 183 10.74 -3.30 -10.29
C ILE A 183 9.48 -2.48 -10.55
N SER A 184 9.47 -1.19 -10.19
CA SER A 184 8.32 -0.31 -10.41
C SER A 184 8.07 -0.08 -11.89
N VAL A 185 9.14 0.08 -12.68
CA VAL A 185 9.05 0.27 -14.14
C VAL A 185 8.48 -0.99 -14.81
N LEU A 186 8.92 -2.19 -14.43
CA LEU A 186 8.36 -3.44 -14.95
C LEU A 186 6.87 -3.60 -14.60
N ASN A 187 6.49 -3.28 -13.37
CA ASN A 187 5.09 -3.36 -12.95
C ASN A 187 4.20 -2.38 -13.74
N GLU A 188 4.70 -1.17 -14.01
CA GLU A 188 4.00 -0.19 -14.83
C GLU A 188 3.79 -0.70 -16.26
N GLN A 189 4.79 -1.32 -16.88
CA GLN A 189 4.63 -1.92 -18.21
C GLN A 189 3.59 -3.05 -18.24
N GLY A 190 3.50 -3.84 -17.17
CA GLY A 190 2.45 -4.85 -17.01
C GLY A 190 1.04 -4.24 -16.90
N GLN A 191 0.91 -3.16 -16.12
CA GLN A 191 -0.36 -2.42 -15.97
C GLN A 191 -0.80 -1.73 -17.27
N GLN A 192 0.16 -1.26 -18.08
CA GLN A 192 -0.09 -0.69 -19.40
C GLN A 192 -0.41 -1.76 -20.47
N GLY A 193 -0.39 -3.05 -20.13
CA GLY A 193 -0.69 -4.13 -21.06
C GLY A 193 0.37 -4.32 -22.15
N ARG A 194 1.62 -3.91 -21.90
CA ARG A 194 2.75 -4.14 -22.83
C ARG A 194 3.35 -5.53 -22.66
N ILE A 195 3.30 -6.05 -21.44
CA ILE A 195 3.82 -7.37 -21.07
C ILE A 195 2.79 -8.14 -20.25
N SER A 196 2.88 -9.47 -20.31
CA SER A 196 2.09 -10.38 -19.51
C SER A 196 2.49 -10.32 -18.01
N PRO A 197 1.67 -10.86 -17.09
CA PRO A 197 2.03 -10.89 -15.67
C PRO A 197 3.43 -11.48 -15.44
N LEU A 198 4.21 -10.81 -14.59
CA LEU A 198 5.57 -11.21 -14.26
C LEU A 198 5.56 -12.47 -13.39
N GLU A 199 6.33 -13.47 -13.78
CA GLU A 199 6.60 -14.65 -12.95
C GLU A 199 7.97 -14.50 -12.29
N TRP A 200 8.03 -14.77 -10.98
CA TRP A 200 9.22 -14.55 -10.16
C TRP A 200 9.64 -15.83 -9.45
N GLN A 201 10.89 -16.22 -9.62
CA GLN A 201 11.53 -17.29 -8.85
C GLN A 201 12.70 -16.72 -8.06
N VAL A 202 12.81 -17.07 -6.77
CA VAL A 202 13.94 -16.64 -5.93
C VAL A 202 14.51 -17.83 -5.19
N THR A 203 15.79 -18.08 -5.36
CA THR A 203 16.55 -19.09 -4.63
C THR A 203 17.55 -18.42 -3.70
N SER A 204 17.80 -19.06 -2.55
CA SER A 204 18.83 -18.65 -1.60
C SER A 204 19.89 -19.73 -1.57
N THR A 205 21.15 -19.32 -1.68
CA THR A 205 22.32 -20.20 -1.57
C THR A 205 23.27 -19.63 -0.53
N GLY A 206 24.19 -20.46 -0.02
CA GLY A 206 25.18 -20.04 0.97
C GLY A 206 24.74 -20.25 2.43
N PRO A 207 25.67 -20.03 3.37
CA PRO A 207 25.43 -20.25 4.79
C PRO A 207 24.48 -19.20 5.38
N SER A 208 23.83 -19.52 6.50
CA SER A 208 22.85 -18.63 7.16
C SER A 208 23.40 -17.25 7.55
N HIS A 209 24.72 -17.13 7.72
CA HIS A 209 25.43 -15.90 8.05
C HIS A 209 25.97 -15.13 6.82
N ALA A 210 25.87 -15.70 5.61
CA ALA A 210 26.22 -15.04 4.36
C ALA A 210 25.38 -15.58 3.18
N PRO A 211 24.04 -15.39 3.21
CA PRO A 211 23.18 -15.88 2.14
C PRO A 211 23.34 -15.03 0.87
N ALA A 212 23.51 -15.70 -0.26
CA ALA A 212 23.37 -15.12 -1.58
C ALA A 212 21.97 -15.43 -2.12
N PHE A 213 21.32 -14.45 -2.73
CA PHE A 213 20.02 -14.63 -3.34
C PHE A 213 20.13 -14.50 -4.85
N THR A 214 19.51 -15.42 -5.57
CA THR A 214 19.36 -15.37 -7.02
C THR A 214 17.89 -15.25 -7.34
N ALA A 215 17.50 -14.21 -8.08
CA ALA A 215 16.14 -14.00 -8.55
C ALA A 215 16.10 -14.10 -10.06
N THR A 216 15.10 -14.81 -10.58
CA THR A 216 14.80 -14.90 -12.02
C THR A 216 13.40 -14.34 -12.23
N VAL A 217 13.25 -13.48 -13.23
CA VAL A 217 11.97 -12.91 -13.66
C VAL A 217 11.71 -13.29 -15.11
N SER A 218 10.50 -13.74 -15.41
CA SER A 218 10.05 -14.06 -16.76
C SER A 218 8.75 -13.32 -17.09
N THR A 219 8.61 -12.96 -18.35
CA THR A 219 7.40 -12.36 -18.89
C THR A 219 7.26 -12.66 -20.39
N ARG A 220 6.13 -12.26 -20.96
CA ARG A 220 5.87 -12.35 -22.40
C ARG A 220 5.47 -10.99 -22.94
N ILE A 221 6.09 -10.58 -24.04
CA ILE A 221 5.77 -9.33 -24.76
C ILE A 221 4.46 -9.55 -25.53
N ILE A 222 3.45 -8.70 -25.27
CA ILE A 222 2.11 -8.89 -25.85
C ILE A 222 2.09 -8.63 -27.36
N THR A 223 2.91 -7.69 -27.84
CA THR A 223 2.95 -7.31 -29.27
C THR A 223 3.63 -8.35 -30.17
N SER A 224 4.51 -9.19 -29.63
CA SER A 224 5.32 -10.14 -30.40
C SER A 224 5.16 -11.61 -29.96
N ASP A 225 4.35 -11.89 -28.94
CA ASP A 225 4.18 -13.20 -28.28
C ASP A 225 5.51 -13.85 -27.81
N ARG A 226 6.60 -13.07 -27.76
CA ARG A 226 7.92 -13.53 -27.36
C ARG A 226 8.03 -13.59 -25.84
N SER A 227 8.55 -14.70 -25.32
CA SER A 227 8.88 -14.84 -23.90
C SER A 227 10.31 -14.36 -23.64
N VAL A 228 10.50 -13.62 -22.56
CA VAL A 228 11.79 -13.00 -22.17
C VAL A 228 12.00 -13.27 -20.68
N SER A 229 13.24 -13.56 -20.29
CA SER A 229 13.56 -13.88 -18.90
C SER A 229 14.97 -13.44 -18.54
N ALA A 230 15.12 -12.81 -17.38
CA ALA A 230 16.41 -12.36 -16.88
C ALA A 230 16.64 -12.79 -15.43
N THR A 231 17.90 -12.90 -15.05
CA THR A 231 18.33 -13.34 -13.72
C THR A 231 19.26 -12.30 -13.09
N GLY A 232 19.12 -12.08 -11.79
CA GLY A 232 19.98 -11.18 -11.01
C GLY A 232 20.29 -11.74 -9.63
N THR A 233 21.45 -11.38 -9.10
CA THR A 233 21.93 -11.83 -7.78
C THR A 233 22.10 -10.66 -6.82
N GLY A 234 22.02 -10.93 -5.52
CA GLY A 234 22.24 -9.91 -4.50
C GLY A 234 22.35 -10.46 -3.08
N ALA A 235 22.88 -9.63 -2.19
CA ALA A 235 23.03 -9.93 -0.75
C ALA A 235 21.69 -9.98 0.01
N SER A 236 20.58 -9.63 -0.65
CA SER A 236 19.22 -9.76 -0.13
C SER A 236 18.26 -10.14 -1.25
N LYS A 237 17.11 -10.73 -0.91
CA LYS A 237 16.03 -11.01 -1.87
C LYS A 237 15.59 -9.75 -2.64
N ALA A 238 15.60 -8.59 -1.99
CA ALA A 238 15.23 -7.32 -2.61
C ALA A 238 16.29 -6.87 -3.63
N ALA A 239 17.58 -6.95 -3.29
CA ALA A 239 18.68 -6.64 -4.19
C ALA A 239 18.70 -7.57 -5.41
N ALA A 240 18.53 -8.88 -5.20
CA ALA A 240 18.47 -9.86 -6.29
C ALA A 240 17.30 -9.58 -7.25
N ARG A 241 16.12 -9.24 -6.72
CA ARG A 241 14.96 -8.87 -7.54
C ARG A 241 15.15 -7.56 -8.30
N ALA A 242 15.78 -6.56 -7.69
CA ALA A 242 16.09 -5.30 -8.36
C ALA A 242 17.09 -5.52 -9.52
N ALA A 243 18.12 -6.34 -9.30
CA ALA A 243 19.09 -6.72 -10.33
C ALA A 243 18.43 -7.50 -11.49
N ALA A 244 17.56 -8.47 -11.18
CA ALA A 244 16.84 -9.24 -12.19
C ALA A 244 15.87 -8.36 -12.99
N ALA A 245 15.21 -7.39 -12.32
CA ALA A 245 14.32 -6.42 -12.97
C ALA A 245 15.09 -5.50 -13.94
N ALA A 246 16.25 -5.00 -13.52
CA ALA A 246 17.08 -4.15 -14.36
C ALA A 246 17.55 -4.90 -15.62
N ALA A 247 18.02 -6.14 -15.45
CA ALA A 247 18.43 -7.00 -16.57
C ALA A 247 17.28 -7.26 -17.55
N LEU A 248 16.07 -7.52 -17.05
CA LEU A 248 14.90 -7.74 -17.91
C LEU A 248 14.51 -6.46 -18.68
N LEU A 249 14.57 -5.29 -18.04
CA LEU A 249 14.30 -4.03 -18.71
C LEU A 249 15.28 -3.78 -19.85
N SER A 250 16.57 -4.08 -19.66
CA SER A 250 17.57 -4.00 -20.73
C SER A 250 17.21 -4.90 -21.91
N GLU A 251 16.78 -6.14 -21.67
CA GLU A 251 16.34 -7.06 -22.74
C GLU A 251 15.08 -6.57 -23.48
N LEU A 252 14.15 -5.95 -22.76
CA LEU A 252 12.93 -5.38 -23.33
C LEU A 252 13.21 -4.12 -24.17
N THR A 253 14.23 -3.33 -23.82
CA THR A 253 14.64 -2.15 -24.60
C THR A 253 15.54 -2.47 -25.79
N ALA A 254 16.22 -3.62 -25.77
CA ALA A 254 17.09 -4.09 -26.85
C ALA A 254 16.33 -4.83 -27.97
N SER A 255 15.02 -5.01 -27.83
CA SER A 255 14.13 -5.71 -28.79
C SER A 255 13.19 -4.74 -29.49
#